data_AF-A0A1E1WXC2-F1
#
_entry.id   AF-A0A1E1WXC2-F1
#
_cell.length_a   1.000
_cell.length_b   1.000
_cell.length_c   1.000
_cell.angle_alpha   90.00
_cell.angle_beta   90.00
_cell.angle_gamma   90.00
#
_symmetry.space_group_name_H-M   'P 1'
#
loop_
_entity.id
_entity.type
_entity.pdbx_description
1 polymer ?
#
loop_
_entity_poly.entity_id
_entity_poly.type
_entity_poly.pdbx_seq_one_letter_code
_entity_poly.pdbx_strand_id
1 'polypeptide(L)' 'ERLRDVGVVNIEMESSQFAAMCHHAGVKGAVLCVTLLDRTQGDQVDAPKDVMAEWQQRPQLLALHFMARRL' A
#
# COMPACT_ATOMS: atom_id res chain seq x y z
N GLU A 1 8.31 15.44 9.72
CA GLU A 1 9.69 15.18 9.28
C GLU A 1 10.21 13.83 9.78
N ARG A 2 10.26 13.57 11.09
CA ARG A 2 10.82 12.33 11.69
C ARG A 2 10.57 10.97 10.99
N LEU A 3 9.37 10.71 10.44
CA LEU A 3 9.07 9.45 9.74
C LEU A 3 9.63 9.41 8.31
N ARG A 4 9.56 10.52 7.58
CA ARG A 4 10.10 10.61 6.22
C ARG A 4 11.62 10.46 6.23
N ASP A 5 12.29 11.00 7.25
CA ASP A 5 13.74 10.93 7.40
C ASP A 5 14.26 9.50 7.59
N VAL A 6 13.41 8.59 8.09
CA VAL A 6 13.71 7.15 8.22
C VAL A 6 13.13 6.31 7.08
N GLY A 7 12.69 6.94 6.00
CA GLY A 7 12.24 6.28 4.77
C GLY A 7 10.78 5.82 4.76
N VAL A 8 9.95 6.22 5.72
CA VAL A 8 8.52 5.90 5.72
C VAL A 8 7.80 6.76 4.67
N VAL A 9 7.11 6.08 3.74
CA VAL A 9 6.39 6.73 2.63
C VAL A 9 4.87 6.60 2.71
N ASN A 10 4.34 5.68 3.52
CA ASN A 10 2.91 5.49 3.78
C ASN A 10 2.66 4.92 5.18
N ILE A 11 1.40 4.86 5.60
CA ILE A 11 0.96 4.31 6.89
C ILE A 11 -0.29 3.46 6.64
N GLU A 12 -0.29 2.23 7.15
CA GLU A 12 -1.41 1.26 7.12
C GLU A 12 -1.37 0.41 8.41
N MET A 13 -2.16 -0.67 8.52
CA MET A 13 -2.38 -1.36 9.80
C MET A 13 -2.07 -2.86 9.78
N GLU A 14 -1.67 -3.45 8.65
CA GLU A 14 -1.59 -4.90 8.46
C GLU A 14 -0.17 -5.39 8.10
N SER A 15 0.71 -4.54 7.56
CA SER A 15 1.98 -4.96 6.96
C SER A 15 2.95 -5.59 7.94
N SER A 16 2.98 -5.12 9.19
CA SER A 16 3.93 -5.60 10.21
C SER A 16 3.70 -7.08 10.54
N GLN A 17 2.45 -7.45 10.84
CA GLN A 17 2.08 -8.83 11.13
C GLN A 17 2.15 -9.70 9.87
N PHE A 18 1.69 -9.19 8.72
CA PHE A 18 1.76 -9.93 7.46
C PHE A 18 3.21 -10.31 7.11
N ALA A 19 4.13 -9.35 7.16
CA ALA A 19 5.55 -9.60 6.85
C ALA A 19 6.18 -10.59 7.83
N ALA A 20 5.89 -10.47 9.13
CA ALA A 20 6.39 -11.39 10.15
C ALA A 20 5.91 -12.83 9.91
N MET A 21 4.63 -13.01 9.57
CA MET A 21 4.06 -14.34 9.28
C MET A 21 4.63 -14.95 8.00
N CYS A 22 4.74 -14.17 6.92
CA CYS A 22 5.36 -14.65 5.67
C CYS A 22 6.81 -15.09 5.88
N HIS A 23 7.59 -14.29 6.61
CA HIS A 23 8.96 -14.62 6.96
C HIS A 23 9.03 -15.91 7.79
N HIS A 24 8.20 -16.05 8.82
CA HIS A 24 8.15 -17.25 9.65
C HIS A 24 7.78 -18.51 8.86
N ALA A 25 6.85 -18.42 7.92
CA ALA A 25 6.40 -19.54 7.10
C ALA A 25 7.34 -19.86 5.91
N GLY A 26 8.39 -19.07 5.67
CA GLY A 26 9.27 -19.23 4.50
C GLY A 26 8.61 -18.88 3.17
N VAL A 27 7.56 -18.04 3.18
CA VAL A 27 6.81 -17.64 1.99
C VAL A 27 7.23 -16.23 1.56
N LYS A 28 7.47 -16.04 0.26
CA LYS A 28 7.71 -14.71 -0.31
C LYS A 28 6.41 -13.91 -0.30
N GLY A 29 6.29 -12.94 0.61
CA GLY A 29 5.18 -12.00 0.70
C GLY A 29 5.56 -10.60 0.21
N ALA A 30 4.58 -9.85 -0.29
CA ALA A 30 4.71 -8.44 -0.62
C ALA A 30 3.42 -7.70 -0.26
N VAL A 31 3.54 -6.44 0.14
CA VAL A 31 2.41 -5.55 0.44
C VAL A 31 2.35 -4.48 -0.62
N LEU A 32 1.18 -4.29 -1.24
CA LEU A 32 0.93 -3.26 -2.23
C LEU A 32 -0.20 -2.36 -1.72
N CYS A 33 0.11 -1.09 -1.48
CA CYS A 33 -0.85 -0.10 -1.02
C CYS A 33 -0.95 1.06 -2.01
N VAL A 34 -2.11 1.71 -2.01
CA VAL A 34 -2.29 3.06 -2.58
C VAL A 34 -2.47 4.04 -1.43
N THR A 35 -1.96 5.27 -1.57
CA THR A 35 -2.19 6.34 -0.61
C THR A 35 -3.46 7.09 -0.97
N LEU A 36 -4.41 7.22 -0.02
CA LEU A 36 -5.66 7.95 -0.23
C LEU A 36 -5.58 9.43 0.19
N LEU A 37 -4.53 9.82 0.90
CA LEU A 37 -4.24 11.19 1.28
C LEU A 37 -2.75 11.38 1.53
N ASP A 38 -2.28 12.63 1.43
CA ASP A 38 -0.97 13.04 1.96
C ASP A 38 -1.13 13.54 3.40
N ARG A 39 -0.66 12.74 4.36
CA ARG A 39 -0.72 13.07 5.79
C ARG A 39 0.05 14.34 6.18
N THR A 40 0.93 14.85 5.32
CA THR A 40 1.59 16.15 5.55
C THR A 40 0.75 17.34 5.15
N GLN A 41 -0.37 17.12 4.46
CA GLN A 41 -1.30 18.15 4.00
C GLN A 41 -2.65 18.12 4.73
N GLY A 42 -2.93 17.06 5.51
CA GLY A 42 -4.13 16.96 6.33
C GLY A 42 -4.41 15.53 6.80
N ASP A 43 -5.51 15.35 7.53
CA ASP A 43 -5.90 14.06 8.10
C ASP A 43 -7.19 13.48 7.51
N GLN A 44 -7.96 14.29 6.78
CA GLN A 44 -9.22 13.87 6.17
C GLN A 44 -8.99 13.47 4.72
N VAL A 45 -9.62 12.37 4.29
CA VAL A 45 -9.72 12.04 2.87
C VAL A 45 -10.84 12.88 2.27
N ASP A 46 -10.50 13.81 1.39
CA ASP A 46 -11.42 14.76 0.76
C ASP A 46 -11.59 14.52 -0.75
N ALA A 47 -10.87 13.53 -1.31
CA ALA A 47 -11.01 13.14 -2.70
C ALA A 47 -12.45 12.68 -3.03
N PRO A 48 -13.00 13.08 -4.19
CA PRO A 48 -14.30 12.59 -4.65
C PRO A 48 -14.37 11.05 -4.69
N LYS A 49 -15.58 10.50 -4.49
CA LYS A 49 -15.79 9.04 -4.39
C LYS A 49 -15.30 8.28 -5.62
N ASP A 50 -15.53 8.81 -6.82
CA ASP A 50 -15.11 8.23 -8.08
C ASP A 50 -13.58 8.23 -8.23
N VAL A 51 -12.92 9.31 -7.82
CA VAL A 51 -11.45 9.40 -7.77
C VAL A 51 -10.87 8.37 -6.80
N MET A 52 -11.43 8.29 -5.59
CA MET A 52 -10.98 7.32 -4.59
C MET A 52 -11.20 5.87 -5.05
N ALA A 53 -12.32 5.59 -5.73
CA ALA A 53 -12.62 4.28 -6.29
C ALA A 53 -11.60 3.88 -7.37
N GLU A 54 -11.16 4.81 -8.22
CA GLU A 54 -10.09 4.58 -9.20
C GLU A 54 -8.77 4.24 -8.49
N TRP A 55 -8.37 5.02 -7.48
CA TRP A 55 -7.13 4.79 -6.75
C TRP A 55 -7.06 3.40 -6.12
N GLN A 56 -8.18 2.95 -5.54
CA GLN A 56 -8.27 1.63 -4.91
C GLN A 56 -8.05 0.46 -5.89
N GLN A 57 -8.24 0.66 -7.20
CA GLN A 57 -7.96 -0.36 -8.22
C GLN A 57 -6.46 -0.50 -8.53
N ARG A 58 -5.65 0.54 -8.29
CA ARG A 58 -4.24 0.58 -8.71
C ARG A 58 -3.38 -0.57 -8.15
N PRO A 59 -3.46 -0.95 -6.85
CA PRO A 59 -2.68 -2.07 -6.33
C PRO A 59 -3.08 -3.40 -6.97
N GLN A 60 -4.38 -3.60 -7.24
CA GLN A 60 -4.90 -4.82 -7.87
C GLN A 60 -4.42 -4.95 -9.32
N LEU A 61 -4.49 -3.86 -10.09
CA LEU A 61 -3.99 -3.82 -11.46
C LEU A 61 -2.47 -4.10 -11.52
N LEU A 62 -1.70 -3.54 -10.59
CA LEU A 62 -0.26 -3.81 -10.51
C LEU A 62 0.02 -5.29 -10.19
N ALA A 63 -0.72 -5.87 -9.25
CA ALA A 63 -0.60 -7.30 -8.92
C ALA A 63 -0.97 -8.19 -10.11
N LEU A 64 -2.09 -7.90 -10.81
CA LEU A 64 -2.50 -8.61 -12.02
C LEU A 64 -1.45 -8.53 -13.11
N HIS A 65 -0.89 -7.35 -13.36
CA HIS A 65 0.18 -7.16 -14.34
C HIS A 65 1.45 -7.93 -14.00
N PHE A 66 1.83 -7.97 -12.72
CA PHE A 66 2.96 -8.79 -12.27
C PHE A 66 2.70 -10.27 -12.49
N MET A 67 1.51 -10.77 -12.13
CA MET A 67 1.13 -12.17 -12.32
C MET A 67 1.10 -12.56 -13.80
N ALA A 68 0.49 -11.74 -14.66
CA ALA A 68 0.39 -11.99 -16.10
C ALA A 68 1.74 -12.05 -16.82
N ARG A 69 2.80 -11.42 -16.27
CA ARG A 69 4.16 -11.51 -16.81
C ARG A 69 4.95 -12.73 -16.32
N ARG A 70 4.44 -13.42 -15.30
CA ARG A 70 5.11 -14.54 -14.62
C ARG A 70 4.49 -15.89 -15.01
N LEU A 71 3.25 -15.88 -15.46
CA LEU A 71 2.55 -16.99 -16.12
C LEU A 71 2.83 -16.97 -17.62
#